data_AF-A0AA42X3N9-F1
#
_entry.id   AF-A0AA42X3N9-F1
#
_cell.length_a   1.000
_cell.length_b   1.000
_cell.length_c   1.000
_cell.angle_alpha   90.00
_cell.angle_beta   90.00
_cell.angle_gamma   90.00
#
_symmetry.space_group_name_H-M   'P 1'
#
loop_
_entity.id
_entity.type
_entity.pdbx_description
1 polymer ?
#
loop_
_entity_poly.entity_id
_entity_poly.type
_entity_poly.pdbx_seq_one_letter_code
_entity_poly.pdbx_strand_id
1 'polypeptide(L)'
;MAPLIFSPSVPDATDRKLEAMPPLHPAIVHFPVALAVTSVASDTAGALLAIRSLNSVGEWTIAIAAGGAALAVAAGYRDMRRDALKARTHAMVHLHLRFGWAVLIALIALAAWRWTATLPGAIYLGLGWLTVALVLLQAWLGGELVYAHGAGVAAAGQGQLAASEAQLPSIRLYHRLMGTDPAGHGEHESD
;
A
#
# COMPACT_ATOMS: atom_id res chain seq x y z
N MET A 1 -43.01 13.43 -35.12
CA MET A 1 -42.04 12.52 -34.47
C MET A 1 -41.18 13.34 -33.54
N ALA A 2 -41.40 13.28 -32.23
CA ALA A 2 -40.58 13.96 -31.23
C ALA A 2 -39.45 13.03 -30.77
N PRO A 3 -38.20 13.50 -30.58
CA PRO A 3 -37.11 12.64 -30.16
C PRO A 3 -37.25 12.29 -28.67
N LEU A 4 -37.07 11.00 -28.36
CA LEU A 4 -36.97 10.50 -26.99
C LEU A 4 -35.68 11.06 -26.37
N ILE A 5 -35.83 12.04 -25.48
CA ILE A 5 -34.74 12.51 -24.62
C ILE A 5 -34.44 11.38 -23.64
N PHE A 6 -33.32 10.70 -23.85
CA PHE A 6 -32.75 9.79 -22.86
C PHE A 6 -32.38 10.62 -21.62
N SER A 7 -33.23 10.59 -20.60
CA SER A 7 -32.93 11.17 -19.30
C SER A 7 -31.94 10.23 -18.60
N PRO A 8 -30.73 10.65 -18.23
CA PRO A 8 -29.86 9.82 -17.41
C PRO A 8 -30.60 9.50 -16.12
N SER A 9 -30.77 8.21 -15.83
CA SER A 9 -31.35 7.75 -14.57
C SER A 9 -30.51 8.30 -13.42
N VAL A 10 -31.13 9.12 -12.56
CA VAL A 10 -30.52 9.57 -11.30
C VAL A 10 -30.15 8.33 -10.50
N PRO A 11 -28.88 8.17 -10.07
CA PRO A 11 -28.45 7.00 -9.30
C PRO A 11 -29.34 6.79 -8.07
N ASP A 12 -29.69 5.54 -7.80
CA ASP A 12 -30.52 5.18 -6.66
C ASP A 12 -29.83 5.62 -5.34
N ALA A 13 -30.61 5.88 -4.29
CA ALA A 13 -30.08 6.19 -2.96
C ALA A 13 -29.13 5.10 -2.43
N THR A 14 -29.29 3.86 -2.88
CA THR A 14 -28.38 2.75 -2.60
C THR A 14 -27.03 2.92 -3.31
N ASP A 15 -27.01 3.39 -4.57
CA ASP A 15 -25.79 3.66 -5.34
C ASP A 15 -24.97 4.80 -4.69
N ARG A 16 -25.64 5.89 -4.27
CA ARG A 16 -25.01 6.98 -3.51
C ARG A 16 -24.39 6.54 -2.19
N LYS A 17 -24.97 5.54 -1.52
CA LYS A 17 -24.42 5.00 -0.27
C LYS A 17 -23.19 4.13 -0.49
N LEU A 18 -23.09 3.43 -1.62
CA LEU A 18 -21.91 2.64 -1.98
C LEU A 18 -20.72 3.53 -2.37
N GLU A 19 -20.98 4.71 -2.93
CA GLU A 19 -19.99 5.76 -3.23
C GLU A 19 -19.48 6.48 -1.97
N ALA A 20 -20.30 6.59 -0.91
CA ALA A 20 -19.95 7.31 0.32
C ALA A 20 -19.13 6.50 1.35
N MET A 21 -18.75 5.26 1.06
CA MET A 21 -17.96 4.44 1.98
C MET A 21 -16.48 4.88 1.96
N PRO A 22 -15.83 5.09 3.13
CA PRO A 22 -14.41 5.39 3.20
C PRO A 22 -13.54 4.35 2.47
N PRO A 23 -12.35 4.74 1.99
CA PRO A 23 -11.42 3.82 1.35
C PRO A 23 -11.06 2.69 2.31
N LEU A 24 -11.12 1.46 1.80
CA LEU A 24 -10.94 0.25 2.61
C LEU A 24 -9.46 -0.08 2.78
N HIS A 25 -8.63 0.22 1.78
CA HIS A 25 -7.21 -0.10 1.78
C HIS A 25 -6.47 0.56 2.97
N PRO A 26 -6.58 1.87 3.23
CA PRO A 26 -5.96 2.51 4.40
C PRO A 26 -6.41 1.91 5.74
N ALA A 27 -7.66 1.42 5.82
CA ALA A 27 -8.15 0.76 7.03
C ALA A 27 -7.51 -0.62 7.28
N ILE A 28 -7.09 -1.32 6.23
CA ILE A 28 -6.55 -2.69 6.31
C ILE A 28 -5.02 -2.72 6.40
N VAL A 29 -4.32 -1.82 5.72
CA VAL A 29 -2.85 -1.90 5.54
C VAL A 29 -2.03 -1.89 6.83
N HIS A 30 -2.56 -1.33 7.92
CA HIS A 30 -1.85 -1.28 9.20
C HIS A 30 -1.59 -2.68 9.77
N PHE A 31 -2.51 -3.62 9.56
CA PHE A 31 -2.38 -4.99 10.06
C PHE A 31 -1.18 -5.75 9.45
N PRO A 32 -1.06 -5.92 8.12
CA PRO A 32 0.08 -6.61 7.54
C PRO A 32 1.41 -5.90 7.83
N VAL A 33 1.42 -4.57 7.94
CA VAL A 33 2.63 -3.81 8.32
C VAL A 33 3.08 -4.18 9.73
N ALA A 34 2.19 -4.05 10.73
CA ALA A 34 2.52 -4.35 12.12
C ALA A 34 2.89 -5.82 12.32
N LEU A 35 2.16 -6.74 11.67
CA LEU A 35 2.38 -8.18 11.79
C LEU A 35 3.70 -8.63 11.14
N ALA A 36 4.06 -8.08 9.97
CA ALA A 36 5.34 -8.41 9.33
C ALA A 36 6.54 -7.98 10.21
N VAL A 37 6.49 -6.76 10.77
CA VAL A 37 7.53 -6.27 11.70
C VAL A 37 7.57 -7.13 12.97
N THR A 38 6.40 -7.42 13.55
CA THR A 38 6.28 -8.25 14.77
C THR A 38 6.87 -9.64 14.52
N SER A 39 6.61 -10.22 13.35
CA SER A 39 7.12 -11.53 12.99
C SER A 39 8.64 -11.59 13.00
N VAL A 40 9.27 -10.75 12.20
CA VAL A 40 10.72 -10.77 12.02
C VAL A 40 11.43 -10.35 13.30
N ALA A 41 10.87 -9.40 14.05
CA ALA A 41 11.39 -9.03 15.37
C ALA A 41 11.32 -10.19 16.37
N SER A 42 10.20 -10.93 16.40
CA SER A 42 10.01 -12.08 17.29
C SER A 42 10.93 -13.23 16.93
N ASP A 43 11.07 -13.57 15.65
CA ASP A 43 11.99 -14.62 15.20
C ASP A 43 13.46 -14.23 15.48
N THR A 44 13.82 -12.95 15.31
CA THR A 44 15.16 -12.44 15.65
C THR A 44 15.41 -12.55 17.16
N ALA A 45 14.48 -12.08 17.98
CA ALA A 45 14.59 -12.14 19.44
C ALA A 45 14.58 -13.60 19.95
N GLY A 46 13.77 -14.47 19.37
CA GLY A 46 13.73 -15.91 19.67
C GLY A 46 15.07 -16.59 19.37
N ALA A 47 15.71 -16.23 18.25
CA ALA A 47 17.02 -16.74 17.88
C ALA A 47 18.15 -16.20 18.80
N LEU A 48 18.15 -14.91 19.13
CA LEU A 48 19.20 -14.27 19.92
C LEU A 48 19.10 -14.58 21.42
N LEU A 49 17.88 -14.65 21.96
CA LEU A 49 17.61 -14.81 23.39
C LEU A 49 17.25 -16.25 23.77
N ALA A 50 17.21 -17.17 22.79
CA ALA A 50 16.81 -18.56 22.96
C ALA A 50 15.39 -18.74 23.57
N ILE A 51 14.47 -17.80 23.31
CA ILE A 51 13.10 -17.81 23.82
C ILE A 51 12.18 -18.54 22.81
N ARG A 52 11.94 -19.83 23.05
CA ARG A 52 11.18 -20.69 22.11
C ARG A 52 9.75 -20.23 21.84
N SER A 53 9.09 -19.56 22.77
CA SER A 53 7.72 -19.05 22.57
C SER A 53 7.63 -17.97 21.51
N LEU A 54 8.71 -17.21 21.27
CA LEU A 54 8.73 -16.17 20.22
C LEU A 54 8.74 -16.76 18.80
N ASN A 55 9.18 -18.01 18.64
CA ASN A 55 9.13 -18.69 17.35
C ASN A 55 7.69 -18.86 16.87
N SER A 56 6.77 -19.24 17.76
CA SER A 56 5.36 -19.35 17.39
C SER A 56 4.74 -17.99 17.08
N VAL A 57 5.15 -16.93 17.78
CA VAL A 57 4.73 -15.56 17.46
C VAL A 57 5.20 -15.19 16.04
N GLY A 58 6.48 -15.40 15.72
CA GLY A 58 7.05 -15.17 14.39
C GLY A 58 6.27 -15.87 13.28
N GLU A 59 6.04 -17.16 13.45
CA GLU A 59 5.38 -18.05 12.50
C GLU A 59 3.92 -17.68 12.21
N TRP A 60 3.11 -17.41 13.24
CA TRP A 60 1.71 -17.05 13.04
C TRP A 60 1.56 -15.63 12.50
N THR A 61 2.38 -14.70 12.97
CA THR A 61 2.27 -13.30 12.53
C THR A 61 2.70 -13.12 11.07
N ILE A 62 3.71 -13.84 10.56
CA ILE A 62 4.03 -13.78 9.11
C ILE A 62 2.91 -14.36 8.24
N ALA A 63 2.27 -15.44 8.69
CA ALA A 63 1.16 -16.06 7.96
C ALA A 63 -0.05 -15.12 7.89
N ILE A 64 -0.41 -14.49 9.01
CA ILE A 64 -1.51 -13.51 9.06
C ILE A 64 -1.12 -12.24 8.29
N ALA A 65 0.14 -11.81 8.34
CA ALA A 65 0.61 -10.66 7.54
C ALA A 65 0.46 -10.92 6.03
N ALA A 66 0.80 -12.12 5.54
CA ALA A 66 0.61 -12.48 4.14
C ALA A 66 -0.88 -12.45 3.74
N GLY A 67 -1.77 -13.00 4.57
CA GLY A 67 -3.22 -12.93 4.36
C GLY A 67 -3.75 -11.49 4.38
N GLY A 68 -3.32 -10.68 5.35
CA GLY A 68 -3.67 -9.26 5.46
C GLY A 68 -3.17 -8.44 4.27
N ALA A 69 -1.98 -8.74 3.75
CA ALA A 69 -1.43 -8.10 2.57
C ALA A 69 -2.25 -8.44 1.31
N ALA A 70 -2.72 -9.68 1.16
CA ALA A 70 -3.60 -10.06 0.07
C ALA A 70 -4.93 -9.28 0.11
N LEU A 71 -5.53 -9.16 1.30
CA LEU A 71 -6.73 -8.34 1.52
C LEU A 71 -6.47 -6.86 1.23
N ALA A 72 -5.32 -6.33 1.65
CA ALA A 72 -4.92 -4.95 1.36
C ALA A 72 -4.77 -4.70 -0.14
N VAL A 73 -4.14 -5.61 -0.89
CA VAL A 73 -4.03 -5.50 -2.36
C VAL A 73 -5.41 -5.51 -3.01
N ALA A 74 -6.30 -6.42 -2.61
CA ALA A 74 -7.67 -6.48 -3.13
C ALA A 74 -8.44 -5.19 -2.83
N ALA A 75 -8.34 -4.66 -1.61
CA ALA A 75 -8.93 -3.39 -1.21
C ALA A 75 -8.35 -2.21 -2.02
N GLY A 76 -7.04 -2.21 -2.28
CA GLY A 76 -6.38 -1.16 -3.07
C GLY A 76 -6.87 -1.11 -4.52
N TYR A 77 -7.08 -2.26 -5.15
CA TYR A 77 -7.70 -2.32 -6.48
C TYR A 77 -9.15 -1.84 -6.48
N ARG A 78 -9.91 -2.14 -5.41
CA ARG A 78 -11.29 -1.69 -5.26
C ARG A 78 -11.36 -0.17 -5.14
N ASP A 79 -10.49 0.42 -4.31
CA ASP A 79 -10.47 1.86 -4.08
C ASP A 79 -9.96 2.61 -5.32
N MET A 80 -8.89 2.13 -5.99
CA MET A 80 -8.40 2.71 -7.24
C MET A 80 -9.46 2.78 -8.35
N ARG A 81 -10.36 1.80 -8.45
CA ARG A 81 -11.43 1.78 -9.48
C ARG A 81 -12.56 2.78 -9.20
N ARG A 82 -12.66 3.29 -7.97
CA ARG A 82 -13.70 4.25 -7.57
C ARG A 82 -13.25 5.69 -7.76
N ASP A 83 -11.94 5.93 -7.73
CA ASP A 83 -11.38 7.27 -7.72
C ASP A 83 -11.11 7.81 -9.13
N ALA A 84 -11.50 9.06 -9.38
CA ALA A 84 -11.08 9.83 -10.55
C ALA A 84 -9.72 10.50 -10.27
N LEU A 85 -8.63 9.77 -10.52
CA LEU A 85 -7.27 10.23 -10.21
C LEU A 85 -6.68 11.12 -11.30
N LYS A 86 -5.97 12.19 -10.90
CA LYS A 86 -5.11 12.97 -11.80
C LYS A 86 -3.96 12.10 -12.33
N ALA A 87 -3.44 12.41 -13.52
CA ALA A 87 -2.38 11.63 -14.19
C ALA A 87 -1.18 11.36 -13.26
N ARG A 88 -0.70 12.39 -12.56
CA ARG A 88 0.38 12.30 -11.56
C ARG A 88 0.08 11.30 -10.44
N THR A 89 -1.08 11.43 -9.80
CA THR A 89 -1.51 10.52 -8.71
C THR A 89 -1.67 9.09 -9.24
N HIS A 90 -2.21 8.92 -10.44
CA HIS A 90 -2.39 7.61 -11.07
C HIS A 90 -1.03 6.91 -11.33
N ALA A 91 -0.01 7.64 -11.77
CA ALA A 91 1.34 7.11 -11.93
C ALA A 91 1.95 6.65 -10.59
N MET A 92 1.74 7.43 -9.52
CA MET A 92 2.16 7.05 -8.17
C MET A 92 1.42 5.82 -7.63
N VAL A 93 0.12 5.69 -7.90
CA VAL A 93 -0.66 4.49 -7.55
C VAL A 93 -0.11 3.25 -8.26
N HIS A 94 0.28 3.37 -9.53
CA HIS A 94 0.91 2.25 -10.23
C HIS A 94 2.28 1.87 -9.66
N LEU A 95 3.09 2.84 -9.24
CA LEU A 95 4.34 2.57 -8.52
C LEU A 95 4.05 1.79 -7.23
N HIS A 96 3.10 2.28 -6.43
CA HIS A 96 2.65 1.66 -5.18
C HIS A 96 2.18 0.22 -5.42
N LEU A 97 1.34 -0.02 -6.44
CA LEU A 97 0.87 -1.36 -6.80
C LEU A 97 1.99 -2.32 -7.18
N ARG A 98 2.97 -1.88 -7.99
CA ARG A 98 4.10 -2.72 -8.41
C ARG A 98 4.91 -3.22 -7.21
N PHE A 99 5.28 -2.32 -6.31
CA PHE A 99 5.97 -2.68 -5.07
C PHE A 99 5.05 -3.46 -4.11
N GLY A 100 3.74 -3.20 -4.12
CA GLY A 100 2.76 -3.90 -3.29
C GLY A 100 2.68 -5.38 -3.63
N TRP A 101 2.70 -5.73 -4.93
CA TRP A 101 2.78 -7.12 -5.38
C TRP A 101 4.10 -7.78 -4.99
N ALA A 102 5.23 -7.07 -5.12
CA ALA A 102 6.52 -7.59 -4.69
C ALA A 102 6.54 -7.91 -3.19
N VAL A 103 5.99 -7.03 -2.35
CA VAL A 103 5.81 -7.24 -0.91
C VAL A 103 4.90 -8.42 -0.63
N LEU A 104 3.74 -8.53 -1.29
CA LEU A 104 2.82 -9.66 -1.11
C LEU A 104 3.50 -10.99 -1.42
N ILE A 105 4.22 -11.09 -2.55
CA ILE A 105 4.95 -12.30 -2.94
C ILE A 105 6.03 -12.64 -1.90
N ALA A 106 6.79 -11.65 -1.43
CA ALA A 106 7.81 -11.84 -0.41
C ALA A 106 7.22 -12.35 0.91
N LEU A 107 6.10 -11.78 1.36
CA LEU A 107 5.41 -12.22 2.57
C LEU A 107 4.86 -13.65 2.45
N ILE A 108 4.27 -14.01 1.30
CA ILE A 108 3.81 -15.39 1.05
C ILE A 108 4.99 -16.36 1.05
N ALA A 109 6.09 -16.01 0.38
CA ALA A 109 7.29 -16.84 0.34
C ALA A 109 7.90 -17.05 1.73
N LEU A 110 8.00 -15.98 2.53
CA LEU A 110 8.46 -16.07 3.92
C LEU A 110 7.52 -16.87 4.81
N ALA A 111 6.20 -16.70 4.66
CA ALA A 111 5.22 -17.48 5.42
C ALA A 111 5.33 -18.98 5.09
N ALA A 112 5.42 -19.33 3.80
CA ALA A 112 5.58 -20.71 3.34
C ALA A 112 6.91 -21.32 3.81
N TRP A 113 8.01 -20.58 3.72
CA TRP A 113 9.30 -21.01 4.28
C TRP A 113 9.15 -21.24 5.78
N ARG A 114 8.56 -20.30 6.51
CA ARG A 114 8.51 -20.37 7.97
C ARG A 114 7.70 -21.56 8.50
N TRP A 115 6.70 -22.01 7.74
CA TRP A 115 5.88 -23.20 8.03
C TRP A 115 6.51 -24.53 7.60
N THR A 116 7.57 -24.50 6.81
CA THR A 116 8.32 -25.71 6.41
C THR A 116 9.62 -25.89 7.21
N ALA A 117 10.12 -24.82 7.84
CA ALA A 117 11.32 -24.84 8.67
C ALA A 117 10.98 -24.81 10.16
N THR A 118 11.70 -25.60 10.97
CA THR A 118 11.51 -25.66 12.42
C THR A 118 12.01 -24.41 13.16
N LEU A 119 13.05 -23.75 12.65
CA LEU A 119 13.62 -22.54 13.26
C LEU A 119 14.10 -21.55 12.18
N PRO A 120 14.01 -20.24 12.44
CA PRO A 120 14.48 -19.21 11.52
C PRO A 120 16.02 -19.18 11.46
N GLY A 121 16.60 -19.54 10.32
CA GLY A 121 18.03 -19.42 10.06
C GLY A 121 18.46 -18.01 9.63
N ALA A 122 19.77 -17.75 9.56
CA ALA A 122 20.31 -16.43 9.20
C ALA A 122 19.83 -15.91 7.84
N ILE A 123 19.70 -16.79 6.83
CA ILE A 123 19.19 -16.41 5.50
C ILE A 123 17.73 -15.96 5.58
N TYR A 124 16.89 -16.72 6.31
CA TYR A 124 15.49 -16.36 6.53
C TYR A 124 15.38 -15.00 7.23
N LEU A 125 16.16 -14.77 8.29
CA LEU A 125 16.14 -13.49 9.02
C LEU A 125 16.62 -12.33 8.14
N GLY A 126 17.66 -12.53 7.32
CA GLY A 126 18.13 -11.52 6.37
C GLY A 126 17.07 -11.12 5.35
N LEU A 127 16.39 -12.11 4.76
CA LEU A 127 15.28 -11.87 3.83
C LEU A 127 14.04 -11.29 4.54
N GLY A 128 13.81 -11.67 5.80
CA GLY A 128 12.76 -11.12 6.66
C GLY A 128 12.95 -9.62 6.88
N TRP A 129 14.15 -9.20 7.30
CA TRP A 129 14.45 -7.78 7.50
C TRP A 129 14.43 -6.98 6.20
N LEU A 130 14.89 -7.56 5.08
CA LEU A 130 14.73 -6.95 3.76
C LEU A 130 13.24 -6.75 3.42
N THR A 131 12.40 -7.75 3.68
CA THR A 131 10.95 -7.66 3.45
C THR A 131 10.31 -6.61 4.37
N VAL A 132 10.73 -6.50 5.63
CA VAL A 132 10.30 -5.42 6.53
C VAL A 132 10.65 -4.04 5.97
N ALA A 133 11.88 -3.86 5.46
CA ALA A 133 12.27 -2.60 4.84
C ALA A 133 11.37 -2.25 3.63
N LEU A 134 11.04 -3.24 2.79
CA LEU A 134 10.11 -3.06 1.67
C LEU A 134 8.68 -2.74 2.13
N VAL A 135 8.20 -3.39 3.20
CA VAL A 135 6.88 -3.11 3.81
C VAL A 135 6.83 -1.68 4.35
N LEU A 136 7.88 -1.19 5.01
CA LEU A 136 7.96 0.18 5.52
C LEU A 136 8.05 1.21 4.38
N LEU A 137 8.83 0.93 3.34
CA LEU A 137 8.83 1.73 2.11
C LEU A 137 7.41 1.81 1.53
N GLN A 138 6.67 0.69 1.56
CA GLN A 138 5.32 0.65 1.02
C GLN A 138 4.31 1.43 1.88
N ALA A 139 4.45 1.36 3.21
CA ALA A 139 3.66 2.20 4.12
C ALA A 139 3.92 3.69 3.89
N TRP A 140 5.19 4.07 3.65
CA TRP A 140 5.55 5.45 3.33
C TRP A 140 4.96 5.91 1.99
N LEU A 141 5.08 5.10 0.93
CA LEU A 141 4.46 5.39 -0.37
C LEU A 141 2.93 5.53 -0.28
N GLY A 142 2.27 4.68 0.51
CA GLY A 142 0.83 4.78 0.78
C GLY A 142 0.47 6.07 1.52
N GLY A 143 1.28 6.48 2.49
CA GLY A 143 1.13 7.76 3.18
C GLY A 143 1.26 8.96 2.21
N GLU A 144 2.26 8.94 1.34
CA GLU A 144 2.42 9.96 0.28
C GLU A 144 1.19 10.04 -0.62
N LEU A 145 0.65 8.88 -1.05
CA LEU A 145 -0.55 8.84 -1.88
C LEU A 145 -1.75 9.53 -1.21
N VAL A 146 -1.98 9.28 0.07
CA VAL A 146 -3.12 9.86 0.81
C VAL A 146 -2.86 11.34 1.14
N TYR A 147 -1.71 11.66 1.73
CA TYR A 147 -1.47 12.97 2.33
C TYR A 147 -0.93 14.01 1.34
N ALA A 148 -0.12 13.62 0.36
CA ALA A 148 0.47 14.54 -0.62
C ALA A 148 -0.26 14.52 -1.98
N HIS A 149 -0.82 13.38 -2.37
CA HIS A 149 -1.49 13.21 -3.68
C HIS A 149 -3.02 13.12 -3.62
N GLY A 150 -3.62 13.04 -2.43
CA GLY A 150 -5.07 13.00 -2.24
C GLY A 150 -5.75 11.77 -2.86
N ALA A 151 -5.12 10.59 -2.78
CA ALA A 151 -5.76 9.33 -3.18
C ALA A 151 -6.79 8.89 -2.13
N GLY A 152 -8.01 8.53 -2.54
CA GLY A 152 -9.10 8.07 -1.68
C GLY A 152 -9.76 9.14 -0.79
N VAL A 153 -9.25 10.37 -0.76
CA VAL A 153 -9.79 11.52 -0.01
C VAL A 153 -9.40 12.83 -0.70
N ALA A 154 -10.14 13.92 -0.47
CA ALA A 154 -9.60 15.24 -0.79
C ALA A 154 -8.27 15.42 -0.03
N ALA A 155 -7.20 15.84 -0.74
CA ALA A 155 -5.95 16.18 -0.09
C ALA A 155 -6.27 17.10 1.09
N ALA A 156 -5.79 16.75 2.28
CA ALA A 156 -6.36 17.31 3.52
C ALA A 156 -6.34 18.84 3.52
N GLY A 157 -5.42 19.48 2.79
CA GLY A 157 -5.32 20.94 2.70
C GLY A 157 -5.04 21.61 4.05
N GLN A 158 -4.84 20.79 5.09
CA GLN A 158 -4.60 21.16 6.47
C GLN A 158 -3.10 21.12 6.80
N GLY A 159 -2.27 20.72 5.85
CA GLY A 159 -0.82 20.77 5.95
C GLY A 159 -0.30 22.20 5.79
N GLN A 160 0.84 22.49 6.42
CA GLN A 160 1.51 23.80 6.32
C GLN A 160 2.29 23.99 4.99
N LEU A 161 2.47 22.91 4.23
CA LEU A 161 3.23 22.90 2.97
C LEU A 161 2.31 23.07 1.77
N ALA A 162 2.82 23.73 0.72
CA ALA A 162 2.16 23.72 -0.57
C ALA A 162 2.12 22.28 -1.15
N ALA A 163 1.11 21.98 -1.97
CA ALA A 163 0.94 20.64 -2.54
C ALA A 163 2.15 20.19 -3.37
N SER A 164 2.77 21.10 -4.13
CA SER A 164 3.97 20.83 -4.91
C SER A 164 5.15 20.43 -4.04
N GLU A 165 5.35 21.09 -2.90
CA GLU A 165 6.41 20.80 -1.93
C GLU A 165 6.18 19.47 -1.22
N ALA A 166 4.95 19.21 -0.79
CA ALA A 166 4.57 17.96 -0.14
C ALA A 166 4.84 16.74 -1.02
N GLN A 167 4.70 16.89 -2.35
CA GLN A 167 4.91 15.80 -3.32
C GLN A 167 6.39 15.58 -3.71
N LEU A 168 7.31 16.50 -3.39
CA LEU A 168 8.72 16.41 -3.81
C LEU A 168 9.42 15.11 -3.39
N PRO A 169 9.24 14.57 -2.18
CA PRO A 169 9.91 13.34 -1.77
C PRO A 169 9.53 12.15 -2.67
N SER A 170 8.24 11.95 -2.91
CA SER A 170 7.72 10.85 -3.72
C SER A 170 8.06 11.02 -5.20
N ILE A 171 8.00 12.26 -5.74
CA ILE A 171 8.40 12.55 -7.13
C ILE A 171 9.89 12.27 -7.35
N ARG A 172 10.77 12.71 -6.44
CA ARG A 172 12.21 12.43 -6.56
C ARG A 172 12.51 10.94 -6.53
N LEU A 173 11.79 10.18 -5.71
CA LEU A 173 11.92 8.73 -5.71
C LEU A 173 11.43 8.13 -7.03
N TYR A 174 10.26 8.56 -7.52
CA TYR A 174 9.72 8.09 -8.80
C TYR A 174 10.71 8.33 -9.94
N HIS A 175 11.26 9.54 -10.06
CA HIS A 175 12.26 9.88 -11.08
C HIS A 175 13.51 9.01 -10.97
N ARG A 176 14.01 8.73 -9.76
CA ARG A 176 15.16 7.83 -9.57
C ARG A 176 14.89 6.40 -10.00
N LEU A 177 13.68 5.90 -9.80
CA LEU A 177 13.30 4.52 -10.10
C LEU A 177 12.85 4.31 -11.56
N MET A 178 12.19 5.30 -12.14
CA MET A 178 11.55 5.20 -13.46
C MET A 178 12.27 6.00 -14.55
N GLY A 179 13.14 6.94 -14.18
CA GLY A 179 13.85 7.81 -15.13
C GLY A 179 12.98 8.88 -15.79
N THR A 180 11.76 9.11 -15.30
CA THR A 180 10.78 10.05 -15.86
C THR A 180 9.96 10.73 -14.76
N ASP A 181 9.25 11.80 -15.09
CA ASP A 181 8.30 12.45 -14.17
C ASP A 181 6.91 11.81 -14.22
N PRO A 182 6.23 11.68 -13.06
CA PRO A 182 4.95 10.99 -12.96
C PRO A 182 3.78 11.71 -13.68
N ALA A 183 3.91 12.99 -14.02
CA ALA A 183 2.90 13.74 -14.78
C ALA A 183 3.07 13.65 -16.32
N GLY A 184 4.19 13.11 -16.81
CA GLY A 184 4.61 13.26 -18.21
C GLY A 184 5.16 14.66 -18.52
N HIS A 185 5.77 14.83 -19.69
CA HIS A 185 6.52 16.05 -20.10
C HIS A 185 5.67 17.35 -20.29
N GLY A 186 4.45 17.45 -19.77
CA GLY A 186 3.48 18.48 -20.22
C GLY A 186 2.84 19.40 -19.18
N GLU A 187 3.08 19.24 -17.87
CA GLU A 187 2.34 20.03 -16.85
C GLU A 187 3.14 21.20 -16.23
N HIS A 188 4.23 21.64 -16.87
CA HIS A 188 4.93 22.86 -16.43
C HIS A 188 4.26 24.18 -16.87
N GLU A 189 3.10 24.13 -17.54
CA GLU A 189 2.49 25.30 -18.16
C GLU A 189 1.03 25.46 -17.77
N SER A 190 0.78 25.99 -16.57
CA SER A 190 -0.36 26.87 -16.23
C SER A 190 -0.39 27.16 -14.73
N ASP A 191 0.37 28.19 -14.33
CA ASP A 191 0.07 29.06 -13.18
C ASP A 191 -0.13 30.48 -13.73
#